data_AF-A0A2V6EEL6-F1
#
_entry.id   AF-A0A2V6EEL6-F1
#
_cell.length_a   1.000
_cell.length_b   1.000
_cell.length_c   1.000
_cell.angle_alpha   90.00
_cell.angle_beta   90.00
_cell.angle_gamma   90.00
#
_symmetry.space_group_name_H-M   'P 1'
#
loop_
_entity.id
_entity.type
_entity.pdbx_description
1 polymer ?
#
loop_
_entity_poly.entity_id
_entity_poly.type
_entity_poly.pdbx_seq_one_letter_code
_entity_poly.pdbx_strand_id
1 'polypeptide(L)' 'FDGNGKLLTSNDNWKDSQQAAIQATGLAPGDDRESAILTTLIQGNWTAIMHGKNNATGVGLIEVYRIQ' A
#
# COMPACT_ATOMS: atom_id res chain seq x y z
N PHE A 1 -5.47 -3.60 -7.32
CA PHE A 1 -6.63 -4.06 -8.13
C PHE A 1 -6.47 -5.54 -8.42
N ASP A 2 -7.57 -6.29 -8.44
CA ASP A 2 -7.57 -7.70 -8.90
C ASP A 2 -7.45 -7.79 -10.43
N GLY A 3 -7.34 -9.01 -10.96
CA GLY A 3 -7.24 -9.27 -12.40
C GLY A 3 -8.44 -8.79 -13.23
N ASN A 4 -9.56 -8.42 -12.59
CA ASN A 4 -10.76 -7.87 -13.23
C ASN A 4 -10.86 -6.35 -13.08
N GLY A 5 -9.84 -5.69 -12.53
CA GLY A 5 -9.84 -4.24 -12.30
C GLY A 5 -10.68 -3.80 -11.11
N LYS A 6 -11.01 -4.69 -10.17
CA LYS A 6 -11.68 -4.32 -8.91
C LYS A 6 -10.66 -3.83 -7.88
N LEU A 7 -10.97 -2.73 -7.18
CA LEU A 7 -10.15 -2.26 -6.07
C LEU A 7 -10.19 -3.29 -4.93
N LEU A 8 -9.01 -3.75 -4.49
CA LEU A 8 -8.88 -4.65 -3.35
C LEU A 8 -8.80 -3.84 -2.04
N THR A 9 -7.91 -2.86 -2.01
CA THR A 9 -7.65 -1.99 -0.86
C THR A 9 -6.89 -0.76 -1.33
N SER A 10 -6.95 0.31 -0.54
CA SER A 10 -6.26 1.59 -0.74
C SER A 10 -5.92 2.20 0.61
N ASN A 11 -4.80 2.93 0.68
CA ASN A 11 -4.43 3.68 1.86
C ASN A 11 -3.76 5.00 1.45
N ASP A 12 -3.93 6.03 2.27
CA ASP A 12 -3.31 7.35 2.13
C ASP A 12 -2.30 7.56 3.29
N ASN A 13 -2.75 7.39 4.54
CA ASN A 13 -1.89 7.43 5.74
C ASN A 13 -1.81 6.05 6.40
N TRP A 14 -0.62 5.47 6.49
CA TRP A 14 -0.44 4.07 6.88
C TRP A 14 -1.03 3.71 8.26
N LYS A 15 -1.09 4.67 9.19
CA LYS A 15 -1.64 4.47 10.53
C LYS A 15 -3.16 4.37 10.59
N ASP A 16 -3.89 4.85 9.58
CA ASP A 16 -5.35 4.97 9.63
C ASP A 16 -6.08 3.62 9.67
N SER A 17 -5.44 2.54 9.20
CA SER A 17 -6.11 1.24 9.05
C SER A 17 -5.34 0.05 9.62
N GLN A 18 -4.02 -0.02 9.44
CA GLN A 18 -3.25 -1.25 9.70
C GLN A 18 -2.00 -1.00 10.56
N GLN A 19 -1.99 0.07 11.38
CA GLN A 19 -0.82 0.52 12.12
C GLN A 19 -0.08 -0.61 12.84
N ALA A 20 -0.75 -1.33 13.74
CA ALA A 20 -0.11 -2.35 14.57
C ALA A 20 0.47 -3.51 13.73
N ALA A 21 -0.26 -3.95 12.70
CA ALA A 21 0.16 -5.04 11.83
C ALA A 21 1.34 -4.64 10.93
N ILE A 22 1.33 -3.42 10.40
CA ILE A 22 2.43 -2.87 9.59
C ILE A 22 3.68 -2.67 10.46
N GLN A 23 3.53 -2.14 11.68
CA GLN A 23 4.64 -2.00 12.64
C GLN A 23 5.28 -3.34 12.97
N ALA A 24 4.47 -4.40 13.13
CA ALA A 24 4.97 -5.73 13.40
C ALA A 24 5.84 -6.32 12.27
N THR A 25 5.75 -5.80 11.03
CA THR A 25 6.61 -6.23 9.92
C THR A 25 8.02 -5.64 9.98
N GLY A 26 8.24 -4.58 10.78
CA GLY A 26 9.49 -3.81 10.78
C GLY A 26 9.70 -2.93 9.54
N LEU A 27 8.72 -2.85 8.64
CA LEU A 27 8.73 -2.05 7.39
C LEU A 27 7.75 -0.88 7.45
N ALA A 28 7.46 -0.37 8.66
CA ALA A 28 6.61 0.79 8.80
C ALA A 28 7.27 2.02 8.13
N PRO A 29 6.52 2.81 7.33
CA PRO A 29 7.03 4.06 6.80
C PRO A 29 7.46 5.03 7.91
N GLY A 30 8.38 5.93 7.58
CA GLY A 30 8.95 6.88 8.53
C GLY A 30 8.06 8.11 8.77
N ASP A 31 7.25 8.49 7.78
CA ASP A 31 6.30 9.61 7.86
C ASP A 31 4.86 9.05 7.94
N ASP A 32 4.07 9.62 8.84
CA ASP A 32 2.68 9.19 9.07
C ASP A 32 1.77 9.41 7.85
N ARG A 33 2.16 10.29 6.93
CA ARG A 33 1.43 10.61 5.69
C ARG A 33 1.80 9.69 4.52
N GLU A 34 2.71 8.75 4.72
CA GLU A 34 3.03 7.75 3.71
C GLU A 34 1.98 6.64 3.69
N SER A 35 1.72 6.12 2.49
CA SER A 35 0.76 5.03 2.30
C SER A 35 1.45 3.68 2.45
N ALA A 36 0.84 2.77 3.22
CA ALA A 36 1.25 1.37 3.25
C ALA A 36 0.03 0.46 3.38
N ILE A 37 0.14 -0.70 2.73
CA ILE A 37 -0.89 -1.74 2.67
C ILE A 37 -0.23 -3.06 3.00
N LEU A 38 -0.73 -3.74 4.03
CA LEU A 38 -0.36 -5.12 4.33
C LEU A 38 -1.51 -6.04 3.93
N THR A 39 -1.29 -6.94 2.99
CA THR A 39 -2.37 -7.84 2.55
C THR A 39 -1.83 -9.20 2.12
N THR A 40 -2.69 -10.21 2.23
CA THR A 40 -2.42 -11.56 1.74
C THR A 40 -3.01 -11.68 0.34
N LEU A 41 -2.14 -11.88 -0.65
CA LEU A 41 -2.55 -12.11 -2.03
C LEU A 41 -2.59 -13.61 -2.31
N ILE A 42 -3.72 -14.11 -2.78
CA ILE A 42 -3.77 -15.43 -3.42
C ILE A 42 -2.98 -15.38 -4.74
N GLN A 43 -2.58 -16.55 -5.23
CA GLN A 43 -1.88 -16.65 -6.51
C GLN A 43 -2.74 -16.04 -7.63
N GLY A 44 -2.16 -15.13 -8.39
CA GLY A 44 -2.84 -14.41 -9.46
C GLY A 44 -2.07 -13.14 -9.85
N ASN A 45 -2.61 -12.43 -10.83
CA ASN A 45 -2.06 -11.17 -11.30
C ASN A 45 -2.70 -10.01 -10.52
N TRP A 46 -1.87 -9.13 -9.98
CA TRP A 46 -2.27 -8.00 -9.17
C TRP A 46 -1.56 -6.73 -9.66
N THR A 47 -2.26 -5.60 -9.61
CA THR A 47 -1.69 -4.29 -9.97
C THR A 47 -1.71 -3.36 -8.76
N ALA A 48 -0.55 -2.81 -8.43
CA ALA A 48 -0.41 -1.67 -7.53
C ALA A 48 -0.48 -0.36 -8.34
N ILE A 49 -1.23 0.61 -7.84
CA ILE A 49 -1.37 1.93 -8.45
C ILE A 49 -1.04 2.96 -7.39
N MET A 50 -0.19 3.92 -7.74
CA MET A 50 0.11 5.10 -6.92
C MET A 50 -0.43 6.33 -7.63
N HIS A 51 -1.05 7.22 -6.86
CA HIS A 51 -1.65 8.45 -7.37
C HIS A 51 -1.43 9.57 -6.37
N GLY A 52 -1.15 10.77 -6.86
CA GLY A 52 -1.00 11.94 -5.99
C GLY A 52 -2.33 12.39 -5.40
N LYS A 53 -2.36 12.64 -4.09
CA LYS A 53 -3.55 13.15 -3.40
C LYS A 53 -4.01 14.46 -4.05
N ASN A 54 -5.32 14.61 -4.23
CA ASN A 54 -5.93 15.78 -4.89
C ASN A 54 -5.35 16.08 -6.29
N ASN A 55 -5.00 15.03 -7.05
CA ASN A 55 -4.39 15.11 -8.39
C ASN A 55 -3.02 15.84 -8.40
N ALA A 56 -2.31 15.83 -7.28
CA ALA A 56 -0.94 16.33 -7.23
C ALA A 56 -0.02 15.49 -8.13
N THR A 57 1.04 16.12 -8.64
CA THR A 57 2.06 15.47 -9.46
C THR A 57 3.42 15.53 -8.77
N GLY A 58 4.30 14.58 -9.11
CA GLY A 58 5.63 14.47 -8.54
C GLY A 58 6.28 13.14 -8.86
N VAL A 59 7.44 12.90 -8.26
CA VAL A 59 8.10 11.59 -8.27
C VAL A 59 7.57 10.79 -7.09
N GLY A 60 7.14 9.56 -7.34
CA GLY A 60 6.80 8.60 -6.30
C GLY A 60 7.57 7.30 -6.48
N LEU A 61 7.70 6.56 -5.38
CA LEU A 61 8.34 5.26 -5.33
C LEU A 61 7.34 4.23 -4.79
N ILE A 62 7.25 3.07 -5.45
CA ILE A 62 6.52 1.92 -4.94
C ILE A 62 7.54 0.83 -4.64
N GLU A 63 7.47 0.30 -3.42
CA GLU A 63 8.24 -0.87 -3.01
C GLU A 63 7.28 -2.01 -2.65
N VAL A 64 7.66 -3.24 -3.01
CA VAL A 64 6.84 -4.42 -2.75
C VAL A 64 7.69 -5.45 -2.03
N TYR A 65 7.23 -5.81 -0.83
CA TYR A 65 7.90 -6.76 0.05
C TYR A 65 7.03 -8.00 0.23
N ARG A 66 7.66 -9.18 0.13
CA ARG A 66 7.05 -10.43 0.56
C ARG A 66 7.40 -10.67 2.02
N ILE A 67 6.39 -10.66 2.88
CA ILE A 67 6.53 -10.99 4.31
C ILE A 67 6.32 -12.51 4.47
N GLN A 68 7.15 -13.15 5.28
CA GLN A 68 7.14 -14.59 5.56
C GLN A 68 6.51 -14.90 6.91
#